data_AF-A0A9X2W2R0-F1
#
_entry.id   AF-A0A9X2W2R0-F1
#
_cell.length_a   1.000
_cell.length_b   1.000
_cell.length_c   1.000
_cell.angle_alpha   90.00
_cell.angle_beta   90.00
_cell.angle_gamma   90.00
#
_symmetry.space_group_name_H-M   'P 1'
#
loop_
_entity.id
_entity.type
_entity.pdbx_description
1 polymer ?
#
loop_
_entity_poly.entity_id
_entity_poly.type
_entity_poly.pdbx_seq_one_letter_code
_entity_poly.pdbx_strand_id
1 'polypeptide(L)'
;MPKRVMAAIAAMSATVAGAASPALVELKPSTSWHLDYAETYCRLAREFGTDGHKTLFYLEQYEPGAGFAVLVAGHAIEAEKLRRPSVRFAPVGGAAVGDRLTPSTMETYGSGFLVSGMPLLAEDEGASRPADPGVRAAARKPVDPRDAAPITALEVLGGNTVKLRLLLGPMDRPVEAMNACTEELLTHWGIDVAQHRTRMQAPEPANYPGDWLNASDYPKDLLQVGAQGLVWIRLNVDENGNPTACEVQQKTDPPGFADVVCQQVMKKARFRPALNAEGKPMKSYWRTSVRFKSP
;
A
#
# COMPACT_ATOMS: atom_id res chain seq x y z
N MET A 1 -68.56 -49.38 27.52
CA MET A 1 -67.53 -48.46 28.08
C MET A 1 -66.18 -48.80 27.45
N PRO A 2 -65.65 -48.01 26.49
CA PRO A 2 -64.30 -48.23 25.96
C PRO A 2 -63.28 -47.41 26.78
N LYS A 3 -62.18 -48.07 27.19
CA LYS A 3 -61.04 -47.44 27.87
C LYS A 3 -60.22 -46.63 26.86
N ARG A 4 -60.04 -45.33 27.12
CA ARG A 4 -59.13 -44.44 26.36
C ARG A 4 -57.70 -44.63 26.88
N VAL A 5 -56.79 -45.02 26.00
CA VAL A 5 -55.34 -45.05 26.24
C VAL A 5 -54.78 -43.68 25.84
N MET A 6 -54.12 -43.00 26.78
CA MET A 6 -53.51 -41.69 26.57
C MET A 6 -52.03 -41.91 26.22
N ALA A 7 -51.65 -41.62 24.97
CA ALA A 7 -50.25 -41.68 24.53
C ALA A 7 -49.55 -40.36 24.88
N ALA A 8 -48.50 -40.43 25.72
CA ALA A 8 -47.65 -39.30 26.04
C ALA A 8 -46.61 -39.10 24.93
N ILE A 9 -46.64 -37.94 24.28
CA ILE A 9 -45.65 -37.52 23.29
C ILE A 9 -44.48 -36.90 24.05
N ALA A 10 -43.33 -37.59 24.09
CA ALA A 10 -42.09 -37.06 24.61
C ALA A 10 -41.46 -36.11 23.58
N ALA A 11 -41.39 -34.81 23.92
CA ALA A 11 -40.70 -33.82 23.11
C ALA A 11 -39.18 -33.98 23.29
N MET A 12 -38.49 -34.48 22.26
CA MET A 12 -37.04 -34.45 22.18
C MET A 12 -36.57 -33.02 21.90
N SER A 13 -35.99 -32.36 22.89
CA SER A 13 -35.29 -31.09 22.71
C SER A 13 -33.98 -31.34 21.97
N ALA A 14 -33.94 -31.02 20.68
CA ALA A 14 -32.69 -30.97 19.94
C ALA A 14 -31.87 -29.77 20.42
N THR A 15 -30.77 -30.02 21.11
CA THR A 15 -29.74 -29.02 21.38
C THR A 15 -29.08 -28.63 20.05
N VAL A 16 -29.46 -27.46 19.53
CA VAL A 16 -28.74 -26.83 18.43
C VAL A 16 -27.37 -26.43 18.97
N ALA A 17 -26.34 -27.20 18.64
CA ALA A 17 -24.96 -26.80 18.84
C ALA A 17 -24.71 -25.55 17.98
N GLY A 18 -24.66 -24.39 18.62
CA GLY A 18 -24.29 -23.14 17.97
C GLY A 18 -22.90 -23.28 17.37
N ALA A 19 -22.78 -23.08 16.06
CA ALA A 19 -21.50 -23.00 15.38
C ALA A 19 -20.65 -21.92 16.06
N ALA A 20 -19.60 -22.34 16.78
CA ALA A 20 -18.63 -21.42 17.35
C ALA A 20 -18.07 -20.58 16.21
N SER A 21 -18.32 -19.26 16.24
CA SER A 21 -17.64 -18.34 15.33
C SER A 21 -16.14 -18.53 15.53
N PRO A 22 -15.33 -18.68 14.46
CA PRO A 22 -13.90 -18.87 14.63
C PRO A 22 -13.36 -17.69 15.45
N ALA A 23 -12.68 -18.03 16.54
CA ALA A 23 -12.19 -17.07 17.52
C ALA A 23 -11.23 -16.08 16.83
N LEU A 24 -11.23 -14.83 17.29
CA LEU A 24 -10.24 -13.84 16.88
C LEU A 24 -8.84 -14.44 17.07
N VAL A 25 -8.04 -14.45 16.01
CA VAL A 25 -6.62 -14.79 16.10
C VAL A 25 -5.87 -13.50 16.43
N GLU A 26 -5.26 -13.44 17.60
CA GLU A 26 -4.40 -12.31 18.00
C GLU A 26 -2.94 -12.78 18.05
N LEU A 27 -2.09 -12.15 17.23
CA LEU A 27 -0.69 -12.52 17.12
C LEU A 27 0.21 -11.44 17.72
N LYS A 28 1.03 -11.87 18.68
CA LYS A 28 2.14 -11.09 19.24
C LYS A 28 3.33 -11.12 18.28
N PRO A 29 4.16 -10.07 18.29
CA PRO A 29 5.37 -10.05 17.49
C PRO A 29 6.36 -11.10 17.99
N SER A 30 6.99 -11.80 17.05
CA SER A 30 8.07 -12.77 17.32
C SER A 30 9.46 -12.21 17.04
N THR A 31 9.54 -11.08 16.33
CA THR A 31 10.79 -10.35 16.04
C THR A 31 10.68 -8.88 16.46
N SER A 32 11.83 -8.22 16.55
CA SER A 32 11.90 -6.75 16.53
C SER A 32 11.55 -6.21 15.15
N TRP A 33 11.24 -4.92 15.05
CA TRP A 33 11.13 -4.26 13.75
C TRP A 33 12.47 -4.31 13.00
N HIS A 34 12.42 -4.67 11.72
CA HIS A 34 13.56 -4.60 10.81
C HIS A 34 13.26 -3.57 9.73
N LEU A 35 14.15 -2.59 9.57
CA LEU A 35 14.06 -1.56 8.55
C LEU A 35 15.13 -1.82 7.49
N ASP A 36 14.68 -2.01 6.25
CA ASP A 36 15.52 -2.17 5.07
C ASP A 36 15.64 -0.83 4.33
N TYR A 37 16.88 -0.37 4.16
CA TYR A 37 17.27 0.81 3.38
C TYR A 37 17.68 0.35 1.98
N ALA A 38 16.69 -0.06 1.19
CA ALA A 38 16.94 -0.50 -0.18
C ALA A 38 17.20 0.70 -1.10
N GLU A 39 17.76 0.44 -2.29
CA GLU A 39 18.13 1.49 -3.25
C GLU A 39 16.94 2.37 -3.70
N THR A 40 15.74 1.79 -3.76
CA THR A 40 14.54 2.45 -4.30
C THR A 40 13.38 2.54 -3.31
N TYR A 41 13.48 1.90 -2.15
CA TYR A 41 12.41 1.83 -1.16
C TYR A 41 12.93 1.70 0.27
N CYS A 42 12.07 2.05 1.22
CA CYS A 42 12.21 1.80 2.63
C CYS A 42 11.16 0.78 3.04
N ARG A 43 11.57 -0.34 3.65
CA ARG A 43 10.63 -1.38 4.11
C ARG A 43 10.82 -1.66 5.59
N LEU A 44 9.78 -1.44 6.36
CA LEU A 44 9.70 -1.79 7.76
C LEU A 44 8.91 -3.10 7.92
N ALA A 45 9.59 -4.17 8.30
CA ALA A 45 9.02 -5.51 8.42
C ALA A 45 9.08 -6.05 9.85
N ARG A 46 8.12 -6.93 10.17
CA ARG A 46 8.07 -7.66 11.43
C ARG A 46 7.32 -8.97 11.28
N GLU A 47 7.80 -9.99 11.98
CA GLU A 47 7.13 -11.29 12.08
C GLU A 47 6.27 -11.37 13.35
N PHE A 48 5.17 -12.10 13.24
CA PHE A 48 4.18 -12.34 14.28
C PHE A 48 3.87 -13.83 14.41
N GLY A 49 3.54 -14.29 15.62
CA GLY A 49 3.19 -15.69 15.90
C GLY A 49 4.41 -16.65 16.03
N THR A 50 4.16 -17.88 16.50
CA THR A 50 5.15 -18.96 16.67
C THR A 50 4.70 -20.26 15.98
N ASP A 51 5.59 -21.25 15.91
CA ASP A 51 5.30 -22.68 15.66
C ASP A 51 4.36 -23.03 14.49
N GLY A 52 4.60 -22.45 13.31
CA GLY A 52 3.85 -22.76 12.07
C GLY A 52 2.74 -21.76 11.72
N HIS A 53 2.45 -20.80 12.59
CA HIS A 53 1.51 -19.70 12.34
C HIS A 53 2.22 -18.35 12.19
N LYS A 54 3.42 -18.36 11.59
CA LYS A 54 4.15 -17.13 11.31
C LYS A 54 3.38 -16.26 10.31
N THR A 55 3.24 -14.99 10.64
CA THR A 55 2.70 -13.96 9.76
C THR A 55 3.76 -12.89 9.57
N LEU A 56 4.09 -12.60 8.31
CA LEU A 56 4.89 -11.46 7.93
C LEU A 56 3.97 -10.25 7.73
N PHE A 57 4.37 -9.13 8.30
CA PHE A 57 3.80 -7.82 8.00
C PHE A 57 4.93 -6.90 7.56
N TYR A 58 4.67 -6.08 6.54
CA TYR A 58 5.52 -4.93 6.28
C TYR A 58 4.75 -3.69 5.85
N LEU A 59 5.36 -2.55 6.16
CA LEU A 59 5.08 -1.25 5.58
C LEU A 59 6.21 -0.89 4.62
N GLU A 60 5.88 -0.41 3.44
CA GLU A 60 6.86 -0.01 2.45
C GLU A 60 6.51 1.34 1.83
N GLN A 61 7.54 2.17 1.65
CA GLN A 61 7.46 3.46 0.99
C GLN A 61 8.61 3.63 0.03
N TYR A 62 8.40 4.51 -0.95
CA TYR A 62 9.31 4.76 -2.06
C TYR A 62 9.65 6.25 -2.18
N GLU A 63 9.13 7.04 -1.26
CA GLU A 63 9.27 8.49 -1.12
C GLU A 63 8.78 8.89 0.27
N PRO A 64 9.16 10.07 0.77
CA PRO A 64 8.53 10.63 1.95
C PRO A 64 7.03 10.88 1.70
N GLY A 65 6.18 10.31 2.55
CA GLY A 65 4.76 10.62 2.50
C GLY A 65 3.88 9.83 3.46
N ALA A 66 2.57 9.89 3.26
CA ALA A 66 1.58 9.24 4.14
C ALA A 66 0.99 7.92 3.62
N GLY A 67 1.27 7.57 2.36
CA GLY A 67 0.79 6.33 1.75
C GLY A 67 1.82 5.22 1.87
N PHE A 68 1.37 4.05 2.31
CA PHE A 68 2.20 2.86 2.47
C PHE A 68 1.72 1.73 1.56
N ALA A 69 2.65 0.96 1.01
CA ALA A 69 2.36 -0.40 0.60
C ALA A 69 2.32 -1.27 1.85
N VAL A 70 1.18 -1.92 2.10
CA VAL A 70 0.94 -2.74 3.30
C VAL A 70 0.79 -4.17 2.85
N LEU A 71 1.70 -5.04 3.27
CA LEU A 71 1.57 -6.48 3.04
C LEU A 71 1.33 -7.20 4.36
N VAL A 72 0.41 -8.16 4.30
CA VAL A 72 0.23 -9.15 5.35
C VAL A 72 0.17 -10.52 4.68
N ALA A 73 1.05 -11.43 5.06
CA ALA A 73 1.06 -12.81 4.57
C ALA A 73 1.27 -13.78 5.72
N GLY A 74 0.44 -14.82 5.80
CA GLY A 74 0.48 -15.76 6.90
C GLY A 74 -0.52 -16.90 6.69
N HIS A 75 -0.17 -18.11 7.11
CA HIS A 75 -1.07 -19.26 7.04
C HIS A 75 -2.37 -19.08 7.83
N ALA A 76 -2.39 -18.19 8.82
CA ALA A 76 -3.60 -17.81 9.55
C ALA A 76 -4.56 -16.91 8.74
N ILE A 77 -4.07 -16.30 7.66
CA ILE A 77 -4.85 -15.44 6.77
C ILE A 77 -5.51 -16.35 5.73
N GLU A 78 -6.65 -16.92 6.11
CA GLU A 78 -7.51 -17.65 5.17
C GLU A 78 -8.24 -16.66 4.24
N ALA A 79 -7.48 -15.87 3.47
CA ALA A 79 -7.97 -14.73 2.69
C ALA A 79 -9.14 -15.09 1.76
N GLU A 80 -9.07 -16.28 1.15
CA GLU A 80 -10.10 -16.81 0.26
C GLU A 80 -11.44 -17.07 0.95
N LYS A 81 -11.43 -17.29 2.27
CA LYS A 81 -12.64 -17.52 3.09
C LYS A 81 -13.24 -16.22 3.62
N LEU A 82 -12.55 -15.08 3.49
CA LEU A 82 -13.04 -13.79 3.97
C LEU A 82 -14.07 -13.22 2.99
N ARG A 83 -15.32 -13.12 3.45
CA ARG A 83 -16.35 -12.37 2.73
C ARG A 83 -16.15 -10.87 2.95
N ARG A 84 -16.02 -10.10 1.85
CA ARG A 84 -15.79 -8.64 1.87
C ARG A 84 -14.65 -8.28 2.84
N PRO A 85 -13.41 -8.73 2.54
CA PRO A 85 -12.29 -8.50 3.43
C PRO A 85 -12.02 -7.00 3.56
N SER A 86 -11.63 -6.58 4.76
CA SER A 86 -11.05 -5.25 4.98
C SER A 86 -9.89 -5.34 5.94
N VAL A 87 -9.02 -4.34 5.87
CA VAL A 87 -7.88 -4.17 6.77
C VAL A 87 -7.88 -2.76 7.31
N ARG A 88 -7.55 -2.59 8.59
CA ARG A 88 -7.43 -1.27 9.22
C ARG A 88 -6.29 -1.22 10.23
N PHE A 89 -5.71 -0.04 10.38
CA PHE A 89 -4.87 0.30 11.51
C PHE A 89 -5.75 0.69 12.69
N ALA A 90 -5.59 0.02 13.83
CA ALA A 90 -6.41 0.21 15.02
C ALA A 90 -5.64 0.94 16.13
N PRO A 91 -6.32 1.75 16.96
CA PRO A 91 -7.77 2.00 16.96
C PRO A 91 -8.23 3.16 16.07
N VAL A 92 -7.31 4.00 15.57
CA VAL A 92 -7.65 5.30 14.93
C VAL A 92 -7.08 5.49 13.52
N GLY A 93 -6.51 4.44 12.93
CA GLY A 93 -5.78 4.57 11.69
C GLY A 93 -6.63 4.31 10.44
N GLY A 94 -5.95 4.37 9.29
CA GLY A 94 -6.55 4.21 7.98
C GLY A 94 -7.03 2.79 7.71
N ALA A 95 -7.94 2.65 6.75
CA ALA A 95 -8.53 1.38 6.34
C ALA A 95 -8.53 1.20 4.82
N ALA A 96 -8.53 -0.06 4.39
CA ALA A 96 -8.74 -0.46 3.01
C ALA A 96 -9.75 -1.61 2.95
N VAL A 97 -10.58 -1.62 1.91
CA VAL A 97 -11.70 -2.55 1.77
C VAL A 97 -11.71 -3.20 0.39
N GLY A 98 -12.21 -4.44 0.33
CA GLY A 98 -12.57 -5.14 -0.90
C GLY A 98 -11.46 -5.12 -1.95
N ASP A 99 -11.77 -4.54 -3.11
CA ASP A 99 -10.94 -4.55 -4.32
C ASP A 99 -9.57 -3.89 -4.17
N ARG A 100 -9.31 -3.17 -3.08
CA ARG A 100 -7.98 -2.61 -2.77
C ARG A 100 -7.00 -3.66 -2.21
N LEU A 101 -7.49 -4.80 -1.75
CA LEU A 101 -6.68 -5.89 -1.23
C LEU A 101 -6.34 -6.83 -2.38
N THR A 102 -5.13 -6.67 -2.94
CA THR A 102 -4.63 -7.57 -3.98
C THR A 102 -4.15 -8.86 -3.33
N PRO A 103 -4.66 -10.04 -3.72
CA PRO A 103 -4.17 -11.32 -3.21
C PRO A 103 -2.66 -11.45 -3.44
N SER A 104 -1.96 -11.99 -2.45
CA SER A 104 -0.53 -12.25 -2.51
C SER A 104 -0.23 -13.61 -1.90
N THR A 105 0.71 -14.35 -2.49
CA THR A 105 1.19 -15.62 -1.96
C THR A 105 2.69 -15.52 -1.82
N MET A 106 3.20 -15.90 -0.65
CA MET A 106 4.63 -15.99 -0.37
C MET A 106 5.01 -17.43 -0.09
N GLU A 107 6.12 -17.87 -0.66
CA GLU A 107 6.60 -19.26 -0.50
C GLU A 107 6.72 -19.67 0.97
N THR A 108 7.27 -18.80 1.83
CA THR A 108 7.50 -19.10 3.25
C THR A 108 6.31 -18.79 4.16
N TYR A 109 5.51 -17.78 3.83
CA TYR A 109 4.47 -17.26 4.73
C TYR A 109 3.05 -17.66 4.31
N GLY A 110 2.86 -18.25 3.13
CA GLY A 110 1.56 -18.62 2.61
C GLY A 110 0.81 -17.43 2.00
N SER A 111 -0.52 -17.48 2.05
CA SER A 111 -1.39 -16.50 1.42
C SER A 111 -1.57 -15.23 2.26
N GLY A 112 -1.99 -14.17 1.59
CA GLY A 112 -2.07 -12.84 2.16
C GLY A 112 -2.67 -11.83 1.20
N PHE A 113 -2.44 -10.56 1.49
CA PHE A 113 -2.82 -9.47 0.61
C PHE A 113 -1.81 -8.31 0.68
N LEU A 114 -1.74 -7.57 -0.42
CA LEU A 114 -1.03 -6.32 -0.56
C LEU A 114 -2.06 -5.21 -0.78
N VAL A 115 -1.94 -4.11 -0.03
CA VAL A 115 -2.67 -2.87 -0.28
C VAL A 115 -1.67 -1.81 -0.69
N SER A 116 -1.81 -1.27 -1.89
CA SER A 116 -0.97 -0.16 -2.37
C SER A 116 -1.54 1.20 -1.94
N GLY A 117 -0.67 2.07 -1.41
CA GLY A 117 -1.01 3.44 -1.04
C GLY A 117 -2.10 3.52 0.04
N MET A 118 -2.07 2.63 1.02
CA MET A 118 -2.93 2.69 2.19
C MET A 118 -2.45 3.82 3.11
N PRO A 119 -3.33 4.75 3.53
CA PRO A 119 -2.96 5.74 4.52
C PRO A 119 -2.79 5.07 5.89
N LEU A 120 -1.80 5.52 6.67
CA LEU A 120 -1.60 5.01 8.04
C LEU A 120 -2.63 5.62 9.00
N LEU A 121 -2.91 6.92 8.86
CA LEU A 121 -3.93 7.65 9.60
C LEU A 121 -5.28 7.56 8.88
N ALA A 122 -6.38 7.70 9.62
CA ALA A 122 -7.68 7.87 8.99
C ALA A 122 -7.68 9.13 8.12
N GLU A 123 -8.19 9.04 6.89
CA GLU A 123 -8.40 10.22 6.06
C GLU A 123 -9.64 10.96 6.57
N ASP A 124 -9.57 12.28 6.68
CA ASP A 124 -10.77 13.09 6.88
C ASP A 124 -11.74 12.83 5.72
N GLU A 125 -13.00 12.51 5.99
CA GLU A 125 -14.02 12.15 4.98
C GLU A 125 -14.27 13.25 3.91
N GLY A 126 -13.64 14.43 4.05
CA GLY A 126 -13.68 15.54 3.10
C GLY A 126 -12.46 15.69 2.17
N ALA A 127 -11.40 14.90 2.33
CA ALA A 127 -10.23 14.96 1.45
C ALA A 127 -10.56 14.30 0.10
N SER A 128 -11.03 15.12 -0.84
CA SER A 128 -11.44 14.69 -2.17
C SER A 128 -10.33 13.87 -2.84
N ARG A 129 -10.61 12.60 -3.13
CA ARG A 129 -9.76 11.77 -3.99
C ARG A 129 -9.75 12.42 -5.38
N PRO A 130 -8.59 12.73 -5.99
CA PRO A 130 -8.57 13.24 -7.35
C PRO A 130 -9.38 12.31 -8.26
N ALA A 131 -10.29 12.89 -9.04
CA ALA A 131 -11.19 12.16 -9.92
C ALA A 131 -10.43 11.44 -11.05
N ASP A 132 -9.22 11.88 -11.36
CA ASP A 132 -8.34 11.29 -12.36
C ASP A 132 -7.32 10.33 -11.70
N PRO A 133 -7.34 9.02 -12.02
CA PRO A 133 -6.33 8.06 -11.56
C PRO A 133 -4.88 8.43 -11.93
N GLY A 134 -4.68 9.28 -12.94
CA GLY A 134 -3.37 9.77 -13.39
C GLY A 134 -2.84 10.95 -12.59
N VAL A 135 -3.69 11.64 -11.82
CA VAL A 135 -3.30 12.73 -10.93
C VAL A 135 -3.25 12.18 -9.51
N ARG A 136 -2.08 11.68 -9.08
CA ARG A 136 -1.88 11.44 -7.65
C ARG A 136 -2.03 12.78 -6.92
N ALA A 137 -2.86 12.77 -5.88
CA ALA A 137 -2.96 13.87 -4.93
C ALA A 137 -1.54 14.30 -4.57
N ALA A 138 -1.27 15.61 -4.60
CA ALA A 138 0.03 16.19 -4.24
C ALA A 138 0.69 15.38 -3.14
N ALA A 139 1.96 14.97 -3.32
CA ALA A 139 2.68 14.05 -2.44
C ALA A 139 2.31 14.33 -0.98
N ARG A 140 1.47 13.45 -0.41
CA ARG A 140 0.90 13.66 0.92
C ARG A 140 2.07 13.75 1.88
N LYS A 141 2.08 14.77 2.75
CA LYS A 141 3.18 15.00 3.70
C LYS A 141 3.50 13.72 4.49
N PRO A 142 4.76 13.50 4.88
CA PRO A 142 5.12 12.42 5.80
C PRO A 142 4.23 12.45 7.05
N VAL A 143 3.92 11.27 7.58
CA VAL A 143 3.11 11.15 8.80
C VAL A 143 3.91 11.69 9.98
N ASP A 144 3.30 12.55 10.80
CA ASP A 144 3.90 12.95 12.08
C ASP A 144 3.90 11.73 13.03
N PRO A 145 5.06 11.30 13.57
CA PRO A 145 5.14 10.19 14.51
C PRO A 145 4.16 10.29 15.68
N ARG A 146 3.85 11.51 16.15
CA ARG A 146 2.93 11.73 17.28
C ARG A 146 1.50 11.32 16.95
N ASP A 147 1.07 11.54 15.72
CA ASP A 147 -0.26 11.17 15.25
C ASP A 147 -0.38 9.66 15.02
N ALA A 148 0.74 9.00 14.73
CA ALA A 148 0.80 7.54 14.60
C ALA A 148 0.89 6.81 15.96
N ALA A 149 1.32 7.48 17.03
CA ALA A 149 1.52 6.88 18.36
C ALA A 149 0.31 6.07 18.89
N PRO A 150 -0.96 6.50 18.71
CA PRO A 150 -2.11 5.74 19.19
C PRO A 150 -2.35 4.44 18.42
N ILE A 151 -1.82 4.29 17.20
CA ILE A 151 -1.94 3.07 16.40
C ILE A 151 -1.07 1.99 17.05
N THR A 152 -1.70 0.86 17.39
CA THR A 152 -1.06 -0.24 18.12
C THR A 152 -1.29 -1.61 17.50
N ALA A 153 -2.18 -1.71 16.51
CA ALA A 153 -2.50 -2.97 15.86
C ALA A 153 -2.89 -2.80 14.39
N LEU A 154 -2.71 -3.87 13.62
CA LEU A 154 -3.36 -4.05 12.32
C LEU A 154 -4.46 -5.12 12.47
N GLU A 155 -5.66 -4.82 12.00
CA GLU A 155 -6.79 -5.72 12.06
C GLU A 155 -7.24 -6.12 10.65
N VAL A 156 -7.43 -7.41 10.45
CA VAL A 156 -8.06 -7.97 9.24
C VAL A 156 -9.46 -8.44 9.60
N LEU A 157 -10.45 -7.98 8.84
CA LEU A 157 -11.86 -8.23 9.08
C LEU A 157 -12.48 -9.01 7.92
N GLY A 158 -13.40 -9.91 8.26
CA GLY A 158 -14.35 -10.50 7.31
C GLY A 158 -15.74 -9.93 7.59
N GLY A 159 -16.23 -9.07 6.70
CA GLY A 159 -17.35 -8.18 7.02
C GLY A 159 -16.95 -7.22 8.16
N ASN A 160 -17.74 -7.18 9.23
CA ASN A 160 -17.47 -6.31 10.39
C ASN A 160 -16.78 -7.04 11.55
N THR A 161 -16.47 -8.32 11.38
CA THR A 161 -15.85 -9.13 12.43
C THR A 161 -14.35 -9.18 12.23
N VAL A 162 -13.59 -8.77 13.27
CA VAL A 162 -12.14 -8.92 13.29
C VAL A 162 -11.80 -10.41 13.35
N LYS A 163 -11.01 -10.88 12.39
CA LYS A 163 -10.57 -12.27 12.25
C LYS A 163 -9.12 -12.45 12.67
N LEU A 164 -8.28 -11.47 12.35
CA LEU A 164 -6.87 -11.44 12.73
C LEU A 164 -6.52 -10.06 13.29
N ARG A 165 -5.75 -10.03 14.38
CA ARG A 165 -5.13 -8.82 14.92
C ARG A 165 -3.63 -9.05 15.11
N LEU A 166 -2.82 -8.19 14.49
CA LEU A 166 -1.37 -8.15 14.68
C LEU A 166 -1.05 -7.03 15.67
N LEU A 167 -0.38 -7.36 16.78
CA LEU A 167 -0.03 -6.39 17.82
C LEU A 167 1.26 -5.65 17.47
N LEU A 168 1.14 -4.59 16.69
CA LEU A 168 2.26 -3.79 16.19
C LEU A 168 3.05 -3.11 17.32
N GLY A 169 2.37 -2.75 18.41
CA GLY A 169 2.85 -1.80 19.41
C GLY A 169 2.74 -0.35 18.90
N PRO A 170 3.09 0.65 19.73
CA PRO A 170 3.03 2.05 19.32
C PRO A 170 3.80 2.31 18.03
N MET A 171 3.18 3.01 17.08
CA MET A 171 3.71 3.24 15.73
C MET A 171 4.50 4.54 15.59
N ASP A 172 4.71 5.31 16.66
CA ASP A 172 5.53 6.53 16.66
C ASP A 172 6.96 6.26 16.21
N ARG A 173 7.68 5.35 16.88
CA ARG A 173 9.07 5.01 16.53
C ARG A 173 9.21 4.34 15.15
N PRO A 174 8.36 3.35 14.79
CA PRO A 174 8.26 2.83 13.43
C PRO A 174 8.15 3.91 12.34
N VAL A 175 7.27 4.90 12.54
CA VAL A 175 7.05 5.99 11.57
C VAL A 175 8.24 6.94 11.54
N GLU A 176 8.81 7.29 12.69
CA GLU A 176 10.03 8.11 12.76
C GLU A 176 11.18 7.47 11.96
N ALA A 177 11.40 6.17 12.13
CA ALA A 177 12.44 5.43 11.41
C ALA A 177 12.17 5.39 9.89
N MET A 178 10.91 5.18 9.48
CA MET A 178 10.51 5.22 8.07
C MET A 178 10.68 6.60 7.44
N ASN A 179 10.33 7.67 8.17
CA ASN A 179 10.54 9.04 7.73
C ASN A 179 12.03 9.32 7.52
N ALA A 180 12.89 8.92 8.46
CA ALA A 180 14.33 9.07 8.32
C ALA A 180 14.88 8.33 7.08
N CYS A 181 14.46 7.08 6.87
CA CYS A 181 14.86 6.30 5.70
C CYS A 181 14.43 6.97 4.38
N THR A 182 13.18 7.42 4.29
CA THR A 182 12.68 8.03 3.06
C THR A 182 13.28 9.41 2.78
N GLU A 183 13.72 10.13 3.80
CA GLU A 183 14.51 11.35 3.63
C GLU A 183 15.93 11.06 3.14
N GLU A 184 16.56 9.98 3.62
CA GLU A 184 17.86 9.53 3.12
C GLU A 184 17.78 9.16 1.63
N LEU A 185 16.70 8.51 1.19
CA LEU A 185 16.46 8.25 -0.24
C LEU A 185 16.56 9.52 -1.10
N LEU A 186 16.05 10.67 -0.61
CA LEU A 186 16.12 11.93 -1.36
C LEU A 186 17.58 12.37 -1.60
N THR A 187 18.48 12.10 -0.65
CA THR A 187 19.91 12.45 -0.78
C THR A 187 20.55 11.68 -1.94
N HIS A 188 20.21 10.40 -2.12
CA HIS A 188 20.67 9.58 -3.24
C HIS A 188 20.16 10.07 -4.59
N TRP A 189 19.09 10.87 -4.60
CA TRP A 189 18.53 11.45 -5.83
C TRP A 189 19.09 12.84 -6.13
N GLY A 190 20.03 13.32 -5.31
CA GLY A 190 20.63 14.65 -5.45
C GLY A 190 19.69 15.79 -5.03
N ILE A 191 18.73 15.51 -4.14
CA ILE A 191 17.76 16.48 -3.65
C ILE A 191 18.22 17.02 -2.29
N ASP A 192 18.19 18.34 -2.14
CA ASP A 192 18.40 19.01 -0.86
C ASP A 192 17.19 18.78 0.05
N VAL A 193 17.36 17.92 1.06
CA VAL A 193 16.29 17.55 2.00
C VAL A 193 15.78 18.76 2.79
N ALA A 194 16.65 19.67 3.19
CA ALA A 194 16.26 20.83 3.98
C ALA A 194 15.36 21.76 3.15
N GLN A 195 15.75 22.06 1.90
CA GLN A 195 14.91 22.83 0.99
C GLN A 195 13.61 22.09 0.64
N HIS A 196 13.67 20.77 0.44
CA HIS A 196 12.51 19.97 0.04
C HIS A 196 11.43 19.90 1.14
N ARG A 197 11.82 19.92 2.42
CA ARG A 197 10.90 20.00 3.57
C ARG A 197 10.09 21.29 3.58
N THR A 198 10.70 22.41 3.17
CA THR A 198 10.08 23.75 3.18
C THR A 198 9.64 24.20 1.79
N ARG A 199 9.59 23.29 0.81
CA ARG A 199 9.19 23.63 -0.57
C ARG A 199 7.77 24.19 -0.60
N MET A 200 7.57 25.22 -1.40
CA MET A 200 6.24 25.79 -1.62
C MET A 200 5.44 24.98 -2.64
N GLN A 201 6.11 24.45 -3.66
CA GLN A 201 5.45 23.74 -4.75
C GLN A 201 6.26 22.51 -5.17
N ALA A 202 5.57 21.39 -5.40
CA ALA A 202 6.13 20.20 -6.02
C ALA A 202 6.23 20.41 -7.56
N PRO A 203 7.06 19.64 -8.29
CA PRO A 203 7.08 19.75 -9.74
C PRO A 203 5.73 19.26 -10.32
N GLU A 204 5.23 19.98 -11.32
CA GLU A 204 3.95 19.70 -11.96
C GLU A 204 4.15 19.43 -13.45
N PRO A 205 3.47 18.44 -14.05
CA PRO A 205 3.53 18.23 -15.50
C PRO A 205 3.16 19.52 -16.27
N ALA A 206 4.06 19.98 -17.14
CA ALA A 206 3.84 21.11 -18.03
C ALA A 206 3.12 20.70 -19.33
N ASN A 207 3.17 19.41 -19.66
CA ASN A 207 2.39 18.78 -20.72
C ASN A 207 1.57 17.60 -20.17
N TYR A 208 0.58 17.15 -20.92
CA TYR A 208 -0.34 16.10 -20.47
C TYR A 208 0.38 14.76 -20.29
N PRO A 209 0.39 14.16 -19.07
CA PRO A 209 1.07 12.90 -18.82
C PRO A 209 0.59 11.73 -19.69
N GLY A 210 -0.66 11.75 -20.14
CA GLY A 210 -1.21 10.73 -21.03
C GLY A 210 -0.55 10.69 -22.41
N ASP A 211 0.16 11.74 -22.83
CA ASP A 211 0.87 11.79 -24.11
C ASP A 211 2.31 11.27 -24.02
N TRP A 212 2.80 10.97 -22.81
CA TRP A 212 4.18 10.51 -22.61
C TRP A 212 4.39 9.09 -23.13
N LEU A 213 3.33 8.29 -23.18
CA LEU A 213 3.29 7.01 -23.86
C LEU A 213 2.13 6.99 -24.85
N ASN A 214 2.29 6.27 -25.94
CA ASN A 214 1.23 6.04 -26.92
C ASN A 214 1.04 4.54 -27.16
N ALA A 215 0.00 4.17 -27.93
CA ALA A 215 -0.31 2.78 -28.22
C ALA A 215 0.84 2.02 -28.92
N SER A 216 1.69 2.71 -29.69
CA SER A 216 2.84 2.09 -30.37
C SER A 216 4.02 1.77 -29.43
N ASP A 217 4.03 2.36 -28.24
CA ASP A 217 5.00 2.07 -27.18
C ASP A 217 4.65 0.76 -26.43
N TYR A 218 3.52 0.12 -26.75
CA TYR A 218 3.16 -1.18 -26.19
C TYR A 218 4.10 -2.28 -26.75
N PRO A 219 4.84 -3.03 -25.91
CA PRO A 219 5.70 -4.13 -26.38
C PRO A 219 4.91 -5.21 -27.16
N LYS A 220 5.35 -5.50 -28.39
CA LYS A 220 4.57 -6.33 -29.33
C LYS A 220 4.31 -7.75 -28.83
N ASP A 221 5.30 -8.36 -28.19
CA ASP A 221 5.23 -9.69 -27.59
C ASP A 221 4.19 -9.74 -26.47
N LEU A 222 4.13 -8.71 -25.62
CA LEU A 222 3.14 -8.58 -24.56
C LEU A 222 1.74 -8.28 -25.11
N LEU A 223 1.65 -7.51 -26.19
CA LEU A 223 0.38 -7.18 -26.84
C LEU A 223 -0.26 -8.43 -27.45
N GLN A 224 0.54 -9.29 -28.08
CA GLN A 224 0.08 -10.52 -28.73
C GLN A 224 -0.59 -11.49 -27.75
N VAL A 225 -0.14 -11.51 -26.50
CA VAL A 225 -0.71 -12.37 -25.44
C VAL A 225 -1.74 -11.63 -24.58
N GLY A 226 -2.13 -10.41 -24.96
CA GLY A 226 -3.10 -9.61 -24.23
C GLY A 226 -2.68 -9.28 -22.79
N ALA A 227 -1.37 -9.17 -22.55
CA ALA A 227 -0.86 -8.89 -21.22
C ALA A 227 -1.39 -7.55 -20.69
N GLN A 228 -1.27 -7.35 -19.40
CA GLN A 228 -1.58 -6.07 -18.77
C GLN A 228 -0.56 -5.84 -17.67
N GLY A 229 -0.37 -4.58 -17.31
CA GLY A 229 0.63 -4.28 -16.30
C GLY A 229 0.49 -2.89 -15.73
N LEU A 230 1.09 -2.70 -14.57
CA LEU A 230 1.23 -1.41 -13.92
C LEU A 230 2.70 -1.22 -13.54
N VAL A 231 3.27 -0.12 -13.99
CA VAL A 231 4.67 0.24 -13.73
C VAL A 231 4.69 1.57 -12.98
N TRP A 232 5.21 1.58 -11.76
CA TRP A 232 5.42 2.79 -10.97
C TRP A 232 6.84 3.28 -11.16
N ILE A 233 6.96 4.57 -11.46
CA ILE A 233 8.24 5.23 -11.71
C ILE A 233 8.42 6.47 -10.85
N ARG A 234 9.68 6.81 -10.60
CA ARG A 234 10.12 8.12 -10.10
C ARG A 234 10.92 8.82 -11.18
N LEU A 235 10.60 10.08 -11.43
CA LEU A 235 11.41 11.00 -12.22
C LEU A 235 12.12 11.98 -11.29
N ASN A 236 13.42 12.21 -11.50
CA ASN A 236 14.10 13.36 -10.93
C ASN A 236 13.91 14.53 -11.88
N VAL A 237 13.60 15.72 -11.36
CA VAL A 237 13.30 16.93 -12.13
C VAL A 237 14.26 18.03 -11.71
N ASP A 238 14.95 18.66 -12.66
CA ASP A 238 15.87 19.77 -12.40
C ASP A 238 15.15 21.12 -12.22
N GLU A 239 15.94 22.15 -11.91
CA GLU A 239 15.48 23.53 -11.72
C GLU A 239 14.86 24.14 -12.99
N ASN A 240 15.10 23.55 -14.17
CA ASN A 240 14.52 23.99 -15.44
C ASN A 240 13.22 23.25 -15.78
N GLY A 241 12.82 22.27 -14.96
CA GLY A 241 11.65 21.44 -15.23
C GLY A 241 11.91 20.29 -16.21
N ASN A 242 13.17 19.91 -16.43
CA ASN A 242 13.53 18.77 -17.25
C ASN A 242 13.69 17.50 -16.39
N PRO A 243 13.20 16.33 -16.85
CA PRO A 243 13.50 15.08 -16.20
C PRO A 243 14.99 14.71 -16.42
N THR A 244 15.70 14.39 -15.34
CA THR A 244 17.14 14.06 -15.36
C THR A 244 17.44 12.59 -15.07
N ALA A 245 16.51 11.88 -14.44
CA ALA A 245 16.59 10.43 -14.22
C ALA A 245 15.18 9.83 -14.15
N CYS A 246 15.05 8.57 -14.55
CA CYS A 246 13.83 7.77 -14.37
C CYS A 246 14.19 6.43 -13.72
N GLU A 247 13.50 6.11 -12.64
CA GLU A 247 13.70 4.88 -11.87
C GLU A 247 12.39 4.09 -11.79
N VAL A 248 12.44 2.78 -12.04
CA VAL A 248 11.29 1.90 -11.87
C VAL A 248 11.27 1.42 -10.43
N GLN A 249 10.27 1.86 -9.67
CA GLN A 249 10.16 1.57 -8.25
C GLN A 249 9.36 0.32 -7.98
N GLN A 250 8.30 0.09 -8.77
CA GLN A 250 7.46 -1.09 -8.62
C GLN A 250 6.91 -1.48 -9.99
N LYS A 251 6.64 -2.77 -10.19
CA LYS A 251 5.98 -3.29 -11.39
C LYS A 251 5.17 -4.52 -11.06
N THR A 252 4.10 -4.73 -11.81
CA THR A 252 3.41 -6.03 -11.86
C THR A 252 4.07 -6.94 -12.87
N ASP A 253 3.85 -8.25 -12.74
CA ASP A 253 4.17 -9.18 -13.81
C ASP A 253 3.21 -9.02 -15.00
N PRO A 254 3.67 -9.30 -16.24
CA PRO A 254 5.05 -9.61 -16.63
C PRO A 254 5.97 -8.36 -16.64
N PRO A 255 7.30 -8.53 -16.46
CA PRO A 255 8.21 -7.40 -16.23
C PRO A 255 8.52 -6.53 -17.46
N GLY A 256 8.18 -6.97 -18.67
CA GLY A 256 8.61 -6.36 -19.95
C GLY A 256 8.06 -4.96 -20.24
N PHE A 257 7.11 -4.46 -19.44
CA PHE A 257 6.61 -3.09 -19.55
C PHE A 257 7.57 -2.02 -19.01
N ALA A 258 8.47 -2.39 -18.09
CA ALA A 258 9.28 -1.43 -17.35
C ALA A 258 10.25 -0.64 -18.26
N ASP A 259 10.88 -1.32 -19.22
CA ASP A 259 11.98 -0.77 -20.02
C ASP A 259 11.51 0.37 -20.94
N VAL A 260 10.32 0.23 -21.54
CA VAL A 260 9.78 1.24 -22.46
C VAL A 260 9.30 2.49 -21.73
N VAL A 261 8.80 2.35 -20.50
CA VAL A 261 8.21 3.46 -19.74
C VAL A 261 9.25 4.55 -19.50
N CYS A 262 10.40 4.21 -18.90
CA CYS A 262 11.40 5.22 -18.60
C CYS A 262 11.99 5.86 -19.86
N GLN A 263 12.22 5.07 -20.92
CA GLN A 263 12.72 5.60 -22.18
C GLN A 263 11.80 6.65 -22.80
N GLN A 264 10.48 6.41 -22.79
CA GLN A 264 9.52 7.32 -23.40
C GLN A 264 9.25 8.55 -22.53
N VAL A 265 9.09 8.34 -21.23
CA VAL A 265 8.83 9.42 -20.27
C VAL A 265 10.00 10.40 -20.24
N MET A 266 11.25 9.93 -20.21
CA MET A 266 12.43 10.81 -20.25
C MET A 266 12.50 11.69 -21.51
N LYS A 267 11.98 11.20 -22.65
CA LYS A 267 11.96 11.98 -23.90
C LYS A 267 10.85 13.04 -23.90
N LYS A 268 9.65 12.67 -23.46
CA LYS A 268 8.42 13.45 -23.68
C LYS A 268 7.97 14.26 -22.46
N ALA A 269 8.32 13.86 -21.25
CA ALA A 269 7.86 14.55 -20.04
C ALA A 269 8.51 15.93 -19.90
N ARG A 270 7.69 16.92 -19.57
CA ARG A 270 8.12 18.27 -19.24
C ARG A 270 7.41 18.71 -17.96
N PHE A 271 8.10 19.48 -17.14
CA PHE A 271 7.58 19.94 -15.86
C PHE A 271 7.69 21.45 -15.71
N ARG A 272 6.78 22.02 -14.92
CA ARG A 272 7.06 23.23 -14.17
C ARG A 272 7.91 22.79 -12.97
N PRO A 273 9.08 23.42 -12.71
CA PRO A 273 9.96 22.98 -11.65
C PRO A 273 9.31 23.14 -10.28
N ALA A 274 9.84 22.42 -9.29
CA ALA A 274 9.50 22.67 -7.89
C ALA A 274 10.00 24.05 -7.47
N LEU A 275 9.30 24.68 -6.52
CA LEU A 275 9.70 25.97 -5.96
C LEU A 275 10.05 25.82 -4.49
N ASN A 276 11.19 26.38 -4.10
CA ASN A 276 11.63 26.43 -2.70
C ASN A 276 10.85 27.49 -1.90
N ALA A 277 11.21 27.71 -0.63
CA ALA A 277 10.55 28.67 0.26
C ALA A 277 10.63 30.14 -0.22
N GLU A 278 11.63 30.49 -1.03
CA GLU A 278 11.81 31.83 -1.61
C GLU A 278 11.20 31.99 -3.01
N GLY A 279 10.55 30.95 -3.53
CA GLY A 279 9.93 30.95 -4.85
C GLY A 279 10.91 30.72 -5.99
N LYS A 280 12.13 30.25 -5.68
CA LYS A 280 13.14 29.91 -6.68
C LYS A 280 12.98 28.46 -7.13
N PRO A 281 13.21 28.17 -8.43
CA PRO A 281 13.23 26.81 -8.92
C PRO A 281 14.27 25.94 -8.19
N MET A 282 13.90 24.71 -7.87
CA MET A 282 14.75 23.75 -7.19
C MET A 282 14.60 22.35 -7.77
N LYS A 283 15.62 21.50 -7.57
CA LYS A 283 15.53 20.08 -7.90
C LYS A 283 14.50 19.40 -7.02
N SER A 284 13.74 18.50 -7.61
CA SER A 284 12.78 17.67 -6.89
C SER A 284 12.57 16.37 -7.65
N TYR A 285 11.60 15.59 -7.22
CA TYR A 285 11.16 14.40 -7.94
C TYR A 285 9.65 14.45 -8.20
N TRP A 286 9.20 13.62 -9.14
CA TRP A 286 7.79 13.38 -9.42
C TRP A 286 7.56 11.88 -9.60
N ARG A 287 6.45 11.36 -9.08
CA ARG A 287 6.11 9.93 -9.14
C ARG A 287 4.78 9.71 -9.82
N THR A 288 4.71 8.64 -10.60
CA THR A 288 3.46 8.19 -11.21
C THR A 288 3.45 6.71 -11.46
N SER A 289 2.34 6.22 -12.00
CA SER A 289 2.23 4.88 -12.54
C SER A 289 1.70 4.91 -13.96
N VAL A 290 2.25 4.06 -14.82
CA VAL A 290 1.76 3.81 -16.16
C VAL A 290 1.02 2.49 -16.18
N ARG A 291 -0.25 2.52 -16.58
CA ARG A 291 -1.09 1.34 -16.73
C ARG A 291 -1.15 0.91 -18.19
N PHE A 292 -0.73 -0.32 -18.45
CA PHE A 292 -0.93 -1.00 -19.72
C PHE A 292 -2.22 -1.80 -19.65
N LYS A 293 -3.16 -1.47 -20.52
CA LYS A 293 -4.41 -2.20 -20.72
C LYS A 293 -4.43 -2.67 -22.16
N SER A 294 -4.65 -3.96 -22.39
CA SER A 294 -4.92 -4.43 -23.74
C SER A 294 -6.21 -3.75 -24.24
N PRO A 295 -6.26 -3.30 -25.51
CA PRO A 295 -7.48 -2.82 -26.14
C PRO A 295 -8.62 -3.84 -26.03
#